data_AF-A0A7W1GCU1-F1
#
_entry.id   AF-A0A7W1GCU1-F1
#
_cell.length_a   1.000
_cell.length_b   1.000
_cell.length_c   1.000
_cell.angle_alpha   90.00
_cell.angle_beta   90.00
_cell.angle_gamma   90.00
#
_symmetry.space_group_name_H-M   'P 1'
#
loop_
_entity.id
_entity.type
_entity.pdbx_description
1 polymer ?
#
loop_
_entity_poly.entity_id
_entity_poly.type
_entity_poly.pdbx_seq_one_letter_code
_entity_poly.pdbx_strand_id
1 'polypeptide(L)' 'EDPGRMPVVDRIALERAVAELPPGYRSVFILHDVEGHEHEEVAQLLGCSVGTSKSQLHKARMKLRTLLRQQKPPKK' A
#
# COMPACT_ATOMS: atom_id res chain seq x y z
N GLU A 1 -11.55 -12.68 25.30
CA GLU A 1 -11.12 -12.14 23.99
C GLU A 1 -9.93 -11.24 24.25
N ASP A 2 -8.79 -11.48 23.61
CA ASP A 2 -7.53 -10.79 23.91
C ASP A 2 -7.47 -9.45 23.13
N PRO A 3 -7.45 -8.29 23.80
CA PRO A 3 -7.50 -6.98 23.15
C PRO A 3 -6.16 -6.52 22.54
N GLY A 4 -5.10 -7.35 22.57
CA GLY A 4 -3.75 -6.96 22.14
C GLY A 4 -3.27 -7.56 20.81
N ARG A 5 -4.02 -8.49 20.20
CA ARG A 5 -3.55 -9.18 18.99
C ARG A 5 -3.75 -8.32 17.75
N MET A 6 -2.72 -7.54 17.40
CA MET A 6 -2.62 -6.97 16.04
C MET A 6 -2.76 -8.12 15.03
N PRO A 7 -3.67 -8.01 14.03
CA PRO A 7 -3.82 -9.05 13.04
C PRO A 7 -2.51 -9.16 12.25
N VAL A 8 -1.87 -10.32 12.32
CA VAL A 8 -0.75 -10.67 11.45
C VAL A 8 -1.28 -10.74 10.02
N VAL A 9 -0.82 -9.82 9.18
CA VAL A 9 -1.14 -9.83 7.75
C VAL A 9 -0.25 -10.87 7.09
N ASP A 10 -0.87 -11.83 6.40
CA ASP A 10 -0.14 -12.84 5.65
C ASP A 10 0.58 -12.22 4.43
N ARG A 11 1.83 -12.65 4.18
CA ARG A 11 2.67 -12.11 3.10
C ARG A 11 2.01 -12.25 1.73
N ILE A 12 1.37 -13.39 1.46
CA ILE A 12 0.69 -13.66 0.19
C ILE A 12 -0.53 -12.74 0.05
N ALA A 13 -1.26 -12.51 1.14
CA ALA A 13 -2.39 -11.58 1.13
C ALA A 13 -1.93 -10.13 0.84
N LEU A 14 -0.79 -9.71 1.38
CA LEU A 14 -0.20 -8.40 1.08
C LEU A 14 0.23 -8.28 -0.38
N GLU A 15 0.95 -9.26 -0.91
CA GLU A 15 1.39 -9.27 -2.31
C GLU A 15 0.20 -9.17 -3.28
N ARG A 16 -0.88 -9.92 -3.01
CA ARG A 16 -2.13 -9.84 -3.78
C ARG A 16 -2.77 -8.47 -3.67
N ALA A 17 -2.88 -7.92 -2.46
CA ALA A 17 -3.48 -6.60 -2.25
C ALA A 17 -2.71 -5.48 -2.95
N VAL A 18 -1.37 -5.57 -2.97
CA VAL A 18 -0.51 -4.63 -3.72
C VAL A 18 -0.70 -4.80 -5.24
N ALA A 19 -0.89 -6.02 -5.73
CA ALA A 19 -1.18 -6.28 -7.14
C ALA A 19 -2.54 -5.71 -7.60
N GLU A 20 -3.52 -5.59 -6.71
CA GLU A 20 -4.84 -4.99 -6.98
C GLU A 20 -4.87 -3.46 -6.92
N LEU A 21 -3.75 -2.82 -6.57
CA LEU A 21 -3.65 -1.36 -6.63
C LEU A 21 -3.66 -0.85 -8.08
N PRO A 22 -4.35 0.27 -8.36
CA PRO A 22 -4.16 1.00 -9.61
C PRO A 22 -2.67 1.28 -9.85
N PRO A 23 -2.21 1.25 -11.11
CA PRO A 23 -0.78 1.27 -11.44
C PRO A 23 -0.03 2.46 -10.82
N GLY A 24 -0.57 3.68 -10.86
CA GLY A 24 0.06 4.83 -10.22
C GLY A 24 0.19 4.68 -8.70
N TYR A 25 -0.83 4.15 -8.03
CA TYR A 25 -0.83 3.96 -6.58
C TYR A 25 0.19 2.90 -6.19
N ARG A 26 0.26 1.82 -6.97
CA ARG A 26 1.23 0.75 -6.80
C ARG A 26 2.66 1.27 -6.95
N SER A 27 2.95 2.01 -8.03
CA SER A 27 4.30 2.55 -8.27
C SER A 27 4.74 3.49 -7.15
N VAL A 28 3.88 4.42 -6.74
CA VAL A 28 4.18 5.34 -5.64
C VAL A 28 4.38 4.60 -4.32
N PHE A 29 3.54 3.59 -4.02
CA PHE A 29 3.67 2.79 -2.81
C PHE A 29 4.98 1.98 -2.78
N ILE A 30 5.34 1.32 -3.87
CA ILE A 30 6.59 0.55 -3.93
C ILE A 30 7.79 1.48 -3.77
N LEU A 31 7.86 2.57 -4.53
CA LEU A 31 9.01 3.47 -4.45
C LEU A 31 9.13 4.10 -3.05
N HIS A 32 8.04 4.56 -2.46
CA HIS A 32 8.12 5.25 -1.17
C HIS A 32 8.18 4.31 0.04
N ASP A 33 7.20 3.41 0.20
CA ASP A 33 7.07 2.61 1.42
C ASP A 33 7.89 1.30 1.39
N VAL A 34 8.30 0.83 0.21
CA VAL A 34 9.08 -0.41 0.07
C VAL A 34 10.55 -0.11 -0.22
N GLU A 35 10.84 0.81 -1.14
CA GLU A 35 12.21 1.17 -1.52
C GLU A 35 12.78 2.36 -0.72
N GLY A 36 11.92 3.16 -0.06
CA GLY A 36 12.35 4.24 0.83
C GLY A 36 12.64 5.58 0.14
N HIS A 37 12.19 5.78 -1.10
CA HIS A 37 12.35 7.06 -1.82
C HIS A 37 11.49 8.16 -1.21
N GLU A 38 12.02 9.37 -1.13
CA GLU A 38 11.25 10.54 -0.72
C GLU A 38 10.24 10.96 -1.81
N HIS A 39 9.18 11.67 -1.41
CA HIS A 39 8.14 12.08 -2.36
C HIS A 39 8.64 12.92 -3.54
N GLU A 40 9.73 13.67 -3.36
CA GLU A 40 10.39 14.46 -4.40
C GLU A 40 11.04 13.55 -5.46
N GLU A 41 11.76 12.51 -5.03
CA GLU A 41 12.38 11.51 -5.91
C GLU A 41 11.32 10.72 -6.67
N VAL A 42 10.26 10.28 -5.99
CA VAL A 42 9.13 9.58 -6.62
C VAL A 42 8.44 10.45 -7.66
N ALA A 43 8.23 11.73 -7.36
CA ALA A 43 7.61 12.68 -8.28
C ALA A 43 8.45 12.84 -9.55
N GLN A 44 9.77 12.94 -9.40
CA GLN A 44 10.71 13.05 -10.50
C GLN A 44 10.76 11.78 -11.36
N LEU A 45 10.84 10.59 -10.74
CA LEU A 45 10.86 9.30 -11.43
C LEU A 45 9.58 9.02 -12.23
N LEU A 46 8.43 9.45 -11.71
CA LEU A 46 7.12 9.20 -12.32
C LEU A 46 6.62 10.37 -13.20
N GLY A 47 7.37 11.46 -13.30
CA GLY A 47 7.00 12.65 -14.07
C GLY A 47 5.69 13.31 -13.58
N CYS A 48 5.48 13.35 -12.26
CA CYS A 48 4.29 13.93 -11.65
C CYS A 48 4.64 14.98 -10.58
N SER A 49 3.65 15.64 -9.99
CA SER A 49 3.90 16.58 -8.90
C SER A 49 4.10 15.86 -7.55
N VAL A 50 4.85 16.48 -6.63
CA VAL A 50 5.00 15.99 -5.25
C VAL A 50 3.64 15.82 -4.55
N GLY A 51 2.69 16.74 -4.80
CA GLY A 51 1.31 16.63 -4.29
C GLY A 51 0.56 15.43 -4.88
N THR A 52 0.82 15.10 -6.14
CA THR A 52 0.31 13.87 -6.78
C THR A 52 0.90 12.63 -6.11
N SER A 53 2.22 12.59 -5.87
CA SER A 53 2.88 11.49 -5.15
C SER A 53 2.26 11.28 -3.75
N LYS A 54 2.15 12.35 -2.94
CA LYS A 54 1.52 12.30 -1.60
C LYS A 54 0.08 11.80 -1.64
N SER A 55 -0.75 12.34 -2.54
CA SER A 55 -2.16 11.97 -2.63
C SER A 55 -2.35 10.54 -3.15
N GLN A 56 -1.52 10.08 -4.09
CA GLN A 56 -1.54 8.70 -4.56
C GLN A 56 -1.09 7.72 -3.47
N LEU A 57 -0.04 8.03 -2.71
CA LEU A 57 0.40 7.19 -1.59
C LEU A 57 -0.69 7.05 -0.53
N HIS A 58 -1.35 8.14 -0.15
CA HIS A 58 -2.47 8.10 0.77
C HIS A 58 -3.59 7.19 0.26
N LYS A 59 -4.00 7.34 -1.01
CA LYS A 59 -5.04 6.50 -1.63
C LYS A 59 -4.60 5.03 -1.72
N ALA A 60 -3.33 4.76 -2.01
CA ALA A 60 -2.75 3.41 -2.02
C ALA A 60 -2.94 2.74 -0.65
N ARG A 61 -2.51 3.40 0.43
CA ARG A 61 -2.64 2.90 1.80
C ARG A 61 -4.09 2.67 2.22
N MET A 62 -5.00 3.57 1.86
CA MET A 62 -6.45 3.42 2.14
C MET A 62 -7.05 2.22 1.40
N LYS A 63 -6.65 1.99 0.14
CA LYS A 63 -7.11 0.85 -0.64
C LYS A 63 -6.52 -0.46 -0.12
N LEU A 64 -5.22 -0.52 0.19
CA LEU A 64 -4.59 -1.68 0.82
C LEU A 64 -5.29 -2.07 2.13
N ARG A 65 -5.56 -1.09 3.00
CA ARG A 65 -6.29 -1.33 4.24
C ARG A 65 -7.67 -1.94 3.99
N THR A 66 -8.36 -1.49 2.95
CA THR A 66 -9.67 -2.03 2.57
C THR A 66 -9.57 -3.46 2.06
N LEU A 67 -8.62 -3.73 1.15
CA LEU A 67 -8.39 -5.06 0.56
C LEU A 67 -7.99 -6.08 1.63
N LEU A 68 -7.07 -5.71 2.53
CA LEU A 68 -6.59 -6.58 3.60
C LEU A 68 -7.65 -6.84 4.68
N ARG A 69 -8.60 -5.92 4.90
CA ARG A 69 -9.75 -6.16 5.78
C ARG A 69 -10.77 -7.11 5.15
N GLN A 70 -10.89 -7.13 3.82
CA GLN A 70 -11.79 -8.03 3.09
C GLN A 70 -11.20 -9.43 2.95
N GLN A 71 -9.87 -9.53 2.82
CA GLN A 71 -9.14 -10.79 2.91
C GLN A 71 -9.04 -11.24 4.38
N LYS A 72 -10.15 -11.68 4.97
CA LYS A 72 -10.09 -12.48 6.20
C LYS A 72 -9.28 -13.75 5.90
N PRO A 73 -8.29 -14.12 6.74
CA PRO A 73 -7.63 -15.41 6.56
C PRO A 73 -8.70 -16.52 6.63
N PRO A 74 -8.61 -17.58 5.82
CA PRO A 74 -9.52 -18.71 5.96
C PRO A 74 -9.44 -19.19 7.41
N LYS A 75 -10.59 -19.21 8.10
CA LYS A 75 -10.71 -19.85 9.40
C LYS A 75 -10.28 -21.30 9.22
N LYS A 76 -9.16 -21.67 9.83
CA LYS A 76 -8.75 -23.08 9.97
C LYS A 76 -9.59 -23.73 11.06
#